data_AF-A0A9N9UWT9-F1
#
_entry.id   AF-A0A9N9UWT9-F1
#
_cell.length_a   1.000
_cell.length_b   1.000
_cell.length_c   1.000
_cell.angle_alpha   90.00
_cell.angle_beta   90.00
_cell.angle_gamma   90.00
#
_symmetry.space_group_name_H-M   'P 1'
#
loop_
_entity.id
_entity.type
_entity.pdbx_description
1 polymer ?
#
loop_
_entity_poly.entity_id
_entity_poly.type
_entity_poly.pdbx_seq_one_letter_code
_entity_poly.pdbx_strand_id
1 'polypeptide(L)'
;MNKILSLYTPVQAYARPHQLKDLVFGLGEGLRLWYQSLPMERQFPRDIMTFTLHSASFQLDNAHRDLALRYFACVFFLHRPVLYFFLHKDMEDAIQPPPVDGAASDHSPWVWESCRDCIESAVLIIQICQRRGAANPYDTLQYWPEYQLLFASYLILLQARTRPSLEPYLRILGNIDMLLDMVEEVFRTKTYQEPLIQKSLLLLVDARHNLDNSSQT
;
A
#
# COMPACT_ATOMS: atom_id res chain seq x y z
N MET A 1 -1.44 -15.99 -2.24
CA MET A 1 -1.04 -15.21 -3.44
C MET A 1 -1.93 -15.47 -4.65
N ASN A 2 -2.03 -16.70 -5.20
CA ASN A 2 -2.75 -16.93 -6.47
C ASN A 2 -4.23 -16.49 -6.49
N LYS A 3 -4.92 -16.50 -5.35
CA LYS A 3 -6.31 -16.00 -5.24
C LYS A 3 -6.42 -14.47 -5.21
N ILE A 4 -5.40 -13.75 -4.76
CA ILE A 4 -5.39 -12.27 -4.81
C ILE A 4 -5.18 -11.80 -6.24
N LEU A 5 -4.40 -12.55 -7.03
CA LEU A 5 -4.16 -12.22 -8.43
C LEU A 5 -5.43 -12.24 -9.30
N SER A 6 -6.50 -12.94 -8.89
CA SER A 6 -7.77 -12.92 -9.64
C SER A 6 -8.38 -11.51 -9.69
N LEU A 7 -8.17 -10.70 -8.65
CA LEU A 7 -8.65 -9.31 -8.54
C LEU A 7 -8.08 -8.39 -9.62
N TYR A 8 -6.97 -8.79 -10.25
CA TYR A 8 -6.27 -8.01 -11.27
C TYR A 8 -6.54 -8.51 -12.68
N THR A 9 -7.56 -9.35 -12.87
CA THR A 9 -8.09 -9.63 -14.22
C THR A 9 -8.75 -8.37 -14.78
N PRO A 10 -8.77 -8.16 -16.11
CA PRO A 10 -9.38 -6.97 -16.71
C PRO A 10 -10.84 -6.74 -16.29
N VAL A 11 -11.57 -7.81 -15.97
CA VAL A 11 -12.96 -7.76 -15.49
C VAL A 11 -13.04 -7.30 -14.03
N GLN A 12 -12.09 -7.70 -13.18
CA GLN A 12 -12.14 -7.41 -11.73
C GLN A 12 -11.36 -6.15 -11.33
N ALA A 13 -10.40 -5.70 -12.14
CA ALA A 13 -9.55 -4.55 -11.83
C ALA A 13 -10.33 -3.23 -11.68
N TYR A 14 -11.48 -3.13 -12.35
CA TYR A 14 -12.40 -1.99 -12.32
C TYR A 14 -13.74 -2.33 -11.64
N ALA A 15 -13.79 -3.45 -10.91
CA ALA A 15 -15.01 -3.87 -10.25
C ALA A 15 -15.41 -2.89 -9.13
N ARG A 16 -16.72 -2.67 -8.99
CA ARG A 16 -17.29 -1.85 -7.91
C ARG A 16 -17.11 -2.57 -6.56
N PRO A 17 -17.01 -1.83 -5.45
CA PRO A 17 -16.76 -2.43 -4.14
C PRO A 17 -17.73 -3.56 -3.76
N HIS A 18 -19.03 -3.40 -4.02
CA HIS A 18 -20.01 -4.45 -3.72
C HIS A 18 -19.77 -5.77 -4.47
N GLN A 19 -19.16 -5.74 -5.65
CA GLN A 19 -18.82 -6.93 -6.44
C GLN A 19 -17.60 -7.67 -5.86
N LEU A 20 -16.77 -6.96 -5.08
CA LEU A 20 -15.56 -7.47 -4.47
C LEU A 20 -15.73 -7.90 -3.01
N LYS A 21 -16.80 -7.45 -2.36
CA LYS A 21 -17.04 -7.57 -0.92
C LYS A 21 -16.78 -8.98 -0.37
N ASP A 22 -17.45 -9.99 -0.91
CA ASP A 22 -17.34 -11.37 -0.40
C ASP A 22 -15.93 -11.95 -0.61
N LEU A 23 -15.30 -11.61 -1.73
CA LEU A 23 -13.94 -12.04 -2.04
C LEU A 23 -12.91 -11.37 -1.11
N VAL A 24 -13.04 -10.06 -0.91
CA VAL A 24 -12.17 -9.29 0.00
C VAL A 24 -12.31 -9.80 1.43
N PHE A 25 -13.53 -10.01 1.92
CA PHE A 25 -13.74 -10.57 3.26
C PHE A 25 -13.23 -11.99 3.39
N GLY A 26 -13.53 -12.88 2.42
CA GLY A 26 -13.09 -14.27 2.49
C GLY A 26 -11.56 -14.40 2.49
N LEU A 27 -10.85 -13.62 1.67
CA LEU A 27 -9.40 -13.62 1.63
C LEU A 27 -8.77 -12.91 2.83
N GLY A 28 -9.36 -11.80 3.29
CA GLY A 28 -8.92 -11.06 4.48
C GLY A 28 -9.03 -11.91 5.73
N GLU A 29 -10.13 -12.64 5.89
CA GLU A 29 -10.32 -13.59 6.97
C GLU A 29 -9.32 -14.74 6.92
N GLY A 30 -9.08 -15.31 5.74
CA GLY A 30 -8.05 -16.33 5.56
C GLY A 30 -6.65 -15.85 5.94
N LEU A 31 -6.32 -14.60 5.61
CA LEU A 31 -5.03 -13.97 5.96
C LEU A 31 -4.92 -13.71 7.47
N ARG A 32 -6.02 -13.30 8.12
CA ARG A 32 -6.10 -13.12 9.57
C ARG A 32 -5.91 -14.44 10.32
N LEU A 33 -6.61 -15.48 9.90
CA LEU A 33 -6.48 -16.82 10.49
C LEU A 33 -5.07 -17.39 10.30
N TRP A 34 -4.48 -17.19 9.13
CA TRP A 34 -3.08 -17.56 8.88
C TRP A 34 -2.14 -16.85 9.87
N TYR A 35 -2.28 -15.54 10.04
CA TYR A 35 -1.44 -14.78 10.98
C TYR A 35 -1.62 -15.28 12.42
N GLN A 36 -2.85 -15.53 12.85
CA GLN A 36 -3.17 -16.04 14.19
C GLN A 36 -2.62 -17.45 14.45
N SER A 37 -2.41 -18.24 13.39
CA SER A 37 -1.80 -19.57 13.50
C SER A 37 -0.27 -19.54 13.67
N LEU A 38 0.37 -18.38 13.51
CA LEU A 38 1.81 -18.24 13.70
C LEU A 38 2.19 -18.36 15.19
N PRO A 39 3.31 -19.03 15.50
CA PRO A 39 3.91 -18.99 16.84
C PRO A 39 4.11 -17.54 17.31
N MET A 40 3.99 -17.29 18.61
CA MET A 40 4.09 -15.93 19.17
C MET A 40 5.42 -15.25 18.82
N GLU A 41 6.51 -16.02 18.73
CA GLU A 41 7.82 -15.48 18.39
C GLU A 41 7.87 -14.96 16.95
N ARG A 42 7.01 -15.48 16.07
CA ARG A 42 6.90 -15.11 14.64
C ARG A 42 5.85 -14.06 14.34
N GLN A 43 5.10 -13.63 15.36
CA GLN A 43 4.12 -12.57 15.21
C GLN A 43 4.82 -11.21 15.12
N PHE A 44 4.19 -10.27 14.43
CA PHE A 44 4.72 -8.93 14.18
C PHE A 44 3.60 -7.90 14.26
N PRO A 45 3.90 -6.64 14.64
CA PRO A 45 2.89 -5.59 14.69
C PRO A 45 2.14 -5.47 13.36
N ARG A 46 0.81 -5.39 13.40
CA ARG A 46 -0.08 -5.35 12.21
C ARG A 46 -0.67 -3.98 11.90
N ASP A 47 -0.47 -3.02 12.80
CA ASP A 47 -0.95 -1.65 12.69
C ASP A 47 0.18 -0.66 12.99
N ILE A 48 0.04 0.56 12.46
CA ILE A 48 1.08 1.57 12.52
C ILE A 48 1.43 1.99 13.95
N MET A 49 0.44 2.00 14.84
CA MET A 49 0.59 2.45 16.21
C MET A 49 1.43 1.44 16.99
N THR A 50 1.07 0.16 16.93
CA THR A 50 1.85 -0.92 17.54
C THR A 50 3.25 -1.03 16.93
N PHE A 51 3.36 -0.88 15.61
CA PHE A 51 4.66 -0.93 14.91
C PHE A 51 5.61 0.21 15.33
N THR A 52 5.06 1.40 15.57
CA THR A 52 5.82 2.56 16.06
C THR A 52 6.21 2.39 17.53
N LEU A 53 5.29 1.91 18.37
CA LEU A 53 5.55 1.67 19.79
C LEU A 53 6.61 0.59 20.03
N HIS A 54 6.62 -0.45 19.21
CA HIS A 54 7.58 -1.56 19.34
C HIS A 54 8.80 -1.40 18.44
N SER A 55 8.94 -0.24 17.80
CA SER A 55 9.99 0.02 16.80
C SER A 55 11.41 -0.16 17.32
N ALA A 56 11.66 0.29 18.56
CA ALA A 56 12.97 0.22 19.20
C ALA A 56 13.28 -1.17 19.79
N SER A 57 12.26 -1.95 20.15
CA SER A 57 12.39 -3.26 20.78
C SER A 57 12.33 -4.42 19.78
N PHE A 58 11.69 -4.23 18.63
CA PHE A 58 11.48 -5.26 17.63
C PHE A 58 12.63 -5.24 16.61
N GLN A 59 13.70 -5.98 16.93
CA GLN A 59 14.72 -6.30 15.92
C GLN A 59 14.10 -7.27 14.92
N LEU A 60 13.68 -6.75 13.77
CA LEU A 60 13.29 -7.57 12.63
C LEU A 60 14.54 -8.29 12.11
N ASP A 61 14.72 -9.54 12.51
CA ASP A 61 15.59 -10.41 11.74
C ASP A 61 15.07 -10.51 10.29
N ASN A 62 15.93 -10.99 9.38
CA ASN A 62 15.57 -11.05 7.96
C ASN A 62 14.32 -11.92 7.68
N ALA A 63 14.05 -12.94 8.50
CA ALA A 63 12.91 -13.83 8.31
C ALA A 63 11.59 -13.17 8.76
N HIS A 64 11.59 -12.48 9.91
CA HIS A 64 10.44 -11.69 10.36
C HIS A 64 10.14 -10.55 9.41
N ARG A 65 11.19 -9.92 8.84
CA ARG A 65 11.03 -8.87 7.84
C ARG A 65 10.33 -9.37 6.59
N ASP A 66 10.84 -10.46 6.00
CA ASP A 66 10.27 -11.06 4.79
C ASP A 66 8.82 -11.53 5.04
N LEU A 67 8.55 -12.14 6.20
CA LEU A 67 7.21 -12.56 6.58
C LEU A 67 6.23 -11.38 6.70
N ALA A 68 6.65 -10.31 7.38
CA ALA A 68 5.85 -9.09 7.52
C ALA A 68 5.60 -8.42 6.16
N LEU A 69 6.64 -8.26 5.33
CA LEU A 69 6.51 -7.69 3.98
C LEU A 69 5.51 -8.47 3.12
N ARG A 70 5.56 -9.81 3.16
CA ARG A 70 4.62 -10.65 2.40
C ARG A 70 3.19 -10.51 2.92
N TYR A 71 3.01 -10.42 4.24
CA TYR A 71 1.70 -10.19 4.84
C TYR A 71 1.12 -8.85 4.39
N PHE A 72 1.87 -7.75 4.56
CA PHE A 72 1.40 -6.43 4.18
C PHE A 72 1.25 -6.26 2.68
N ALA A 73 2.07 -6.92 1.85
CA ALA A 73 1.84 -7.01 0.41
C ALA A 73 0.50 -7.69 0.11
N CYS A 74 0.14 -8.76 0.82
CA CYS A 74 -1.17 -9.40 0.65
C CYS A 74 -2.32 -8.47 1.04
N VAL A 75 -2.23 -7.78 2.18
CA VAL A 75 -3.25 -6.79 2.59
C VAL A 75 -3.35 -5.67 1.56
N PHE A 76 -2.21 -5.08 1.18
CA PHE A 76 -2.12 -4.03 0.17
C PHE A 76 -2.81 -4.42 -1.15
N PHE A 77 -2.42 -5.56 -1.74
CA PHE A 77 -3.00 -5.99 -3.01
C PHE A 77 -4.46 -6.46 -2.89
N LEU A 78 -4.87 -6.97 -1.73
CA LEU A 78 -6.26 -7.36 -1.50
C LEU A 78 -7.20 -6.14 -1.51
N HIS A 79 -6.78 -5.05 -0.86
CA HIS A 79 -7.63 -3.88 -0.64
C HIS A 79 -7.45 -2.78 -1.69
N ARG A 80 -6.38 -2.83 -2.48
CA ARG A 80 -6.08 -1.82 -3.52
C ARG A 80 -7.21 -1.62 -4.54
N PRO A 81 -7.93 -2.63 -5.05
CA PRO A 81 -9.05 -2.39 -5.99
C PRO A 81 -10.17 -1.55 -5.37
N VAL A 82 -10.45 -1.73 -4.08
CA VAL A 82 -11.45 -0.94 -3.36
C VAL A 82 -10.98 0.51 -3.20
N LEU A 83 -9.71 0.70 -2.83
CA LEU A 83 -9.11 2.03 -2.77
C LEU A 83 -9.09 2.71 -4.14
N TYR A 84 -8.77 1.98 -5.21
CA TYR A 84 -8.78 2.50 -6.58
C TYR A 84 -10.16 3.07 -6.92
N PHE A 85 -11.23 2.29 -6.72
CA PHE A 85 -12.58 2.78 -6.95
C PHE A 85 -12.90 4.02 -6.08
N PHE A 86 -12.52 4.00 -4.80
CA PHE A 86 -12.73 5.15 -3.91
C PHE A 86 -12.02 6.42 -4.42
N LEU A 87 -10.78 6.30 -4.89
CA LEU A 87 -9.98 7.41 -5.41
C LEU A 87 -10.40 7.89 -6.80
N HIS A 88 -11.13 7.07 -7.57
CA HIS A 88 -11.47 7.35 -8.96
C HIS A 88 -12.96 7.26 -9.28
N LYS A 89 -13.81 7.22 -8.25
CA LYS A 89 -15.27 7.07 -8.35
C LYS A 89 -15.88 7.98 -9.42
N ASP A 90 -15.53 9.26 -9.41
CA ASP A 90 -16.08 10.25 -10.34
C ASP A 90 -15.79 9.89 -11.81
N MET A 91 -14.61 9.34 -12.10
CA MET A 91 -14.24 8.90 -13.45
C MET A 91 -14.91 7.57 -13.81
N GLU A 92 -14.97 6.63 -12.86
CA GLU A 92 -15.61 5.32 -13.07
C GLU A 92 -17.12 5.48 -13.29
N ASP A 93 -17.79 6.33 -12.50
CA ASP A 93 -19.22 6.63 -12.65
C ASP A 93 -19.51 7.39 -13.96
N ALA A 94 -18.56 8.17 -14.49
CA ALA A 94 -18.71 8.82 -15.79
C ALA A 94 -18.68 7.84 -16.97
N ILE A 95 -17.95 6.72 -16.85
CA ILE A 95 -17.85 5.69 -17.89
C ILE A 95 -18.95 4.63 -17.72
N GLN A 96 -19.22 4.23 -16.48
CA GLN A 96 -20.22 3.25 -16.12
C GLN A 96 -21.13 3.83 -15.03
N PRO A 97 -22.28 4.43 -15.39
CA PRO A 97 -23.18 5.04 -14.42
C PRO A 97 -23.62 4.06 -13.33
N PRO A 98 -23.82 4.52 -12.09
CA PRO A 98 -24.29 3.66 -11.01
C PRO A 98 -25.68 3.10 -11.33
N PRO A 99 -25.99 1.85 -10.93
CA PRO A 99 -27.34 1.33 -11.03
C PRO A 99 -28.29 2.18 -10.18
N VAL A 100 -29.54 2.32 -10.66
CA VAL A 100 -30.57 3.23 -10.10
C VAL A 100 -30.83 3.02 -8.59
N ASP A 101 -30.58 1.81 -8.08
CA ASP A 101 -30.76 1.42 -6.67
C ASP A 101 -29.45 1.32 -5.86
N GLY A 102 -28.28 1.62 -6.45
CA GLY A 102 -26.96 1.25 -5.91
C GLY A 102 -26.19 2.32 -5.13
N ALA A 103 -26.68 3.56 -5.06
CA ALA A 103 -25.92 4.71 -4.53
C ALA A 103 -25.48 4.55 -3.05
N ALA A 104 -26.16 3.72 -2.26
CA ALA A 104 -25.87 3.51 -0.83
C ALA A 104 -24.71 2.54 -0.56
N SER A 105 -24.28 1.74 -1.54
CA SER A 105 -23.28 0.67 -1.32
C SER A 105 -21.86 1.21 -1.12
N ASP A 106 -21.54 2.32 -1.79
CA ASP A 106 -20.15 2.76 -1.99
C ASP A 106 -19.59 3.60 -0.84
N HIS A 107 -20.45 4.03 0.10
CA HIS A 107 -20.07 4.73 1.35
C HIS A 107 -20.21 3.85 2.59
N SER A 108 -20.31 2.54 2.39
CA SER A 108 -20.45 1.61 3.51
C SER A 108 -19.17 1.55 4.36
N PRO A 109 -19.27 1.34 5.69
CA PRO A 109 -18.12 1.36 6.59
C PRO A 109 -16.95 0.46 6.16
N TRP A 110 -17.25 -0.70 5.58
CA TRP A 110 -16.23 -1.64 5.12
C TRP A 110 -15.37 -1.12 3.95
N VAL A 111 -15.91 -0.23 3.09
CA VAL A 111 -15.14 0.39 2.00
C VAL A 111 -14.07 1.29 2.61
N TRP A 112 -14.44 2.05 3.63
CA TRP A 112 -13.52 2.91 4.36
C TRP A 112 -12.44 2.10 5.09
N GLU A 113 -12.82 1.02 5.78
CA GLU A 113 -11.88 0.08 6.41
C GLU A 113 -10.92 -0.54 5.38
N SER A 114 -11.42 -0.94 4.22
CA SER A 114 -10.57 -1.46 3.14
C SER A 114 -9.59 -0.40 2.61
N CYS A 115 -10.03 0.84 2.42
CA CYS A 115 -9.14 1.94 2.02
C CYS A 115 -8.06 2.17 3.08
N ARG A 116 -8.45 2.17 4.35
CA ARG A 116 -7.58 2.28 5.51
C ARG A 116 -6.50 1.19 5.49
N ASP A 117 -6.90 -0.07 5.39
CA ASP A 117 -5.99 -1.22 5.40
C ASP A 117 -4.98 -1.18 4.24
N CYS A 118 -5.41 -0.72 3.06
CA CYS A 118 -4.51 -0.53 1.92
C CYS A 118 -3.47 0.56 2.16
N ILE A 119 -3.88 1.73 2.67
CA ILE A 119 -2.99 2.87 2.92
C ILE A 119 -2.04 2.55 4.08
N GLU A 120 -2.55 2.00 5.17
CA GLU A 120 -1.74 1.61 6.34
C GLU A 120 -0.66 0.58 5.94
N SER A 121 -1.03 -0.39 5.10
CA SER A 121 -0.09 -1.37 4.57
C SER A 121 0.99 -0.73 3.71
N ALA A 122 0.67 0.27 2.89
CA ALA A 122 1.66 1.01 2.11
C ALA A 122 2.68 1.73 3.01
N VAL A 123 2.22 2.35 4.10
CA VAL A 123 3.11 2.97 5.10
C VAL A 123 4.00 1.92 5.76
N LEU A 124 3.43 0.82 6.23
CA LEU A 124 4.16 -0.26 6.90
C LEU A 124 5.19 -0.91 5.97
N ILE A 125 4.86 -1.13 4.70
CA ILE A 125 5.81 -1.63 3.69
C ILE A 125 7.02 -0.71 3.58
N ILE A 126 6.80 0.61 3.43
CA ILE A 126 7.91 1.58 3.34
C ILE A 126 8.75 1.50 4.61
N GLN A 127 8.14 1.57 5.79
CA GLN A 127 8.88 1.55 7.05
C GLN A 127 9.67 0.26 7.28
N ILE A 128 9.11 -0.90 6.91
CA ILE A 128 9.79 -2.19 7.05
C ILE A 128 10.99 -2.28 6.09
N CYS A 129 10.85 -1.81 4.85
CA CYS A 129 11.94 -1.76 3.89
C CYS A 129 13.10 -0.86 4.36
N GLN A 130 12.81 0.20 5.11
CA GLN A 130 13.84 1.13 5.63
C GLN A 130 14.65 0.56 6.81
N ARG A 131 14.10 -0.34 7.62
CA ARG A 131 14.74 -0.83 8.87
C ARG A 131 15.86 -1.85 8.67
N ARG A 132 16.50 -1.92 7.50
CA ARG A 132 17.55 -2.90 7.26
C ARG A 132 18.82 -2.55 8.05
N GLY A 133 19.26 -3.47 8.91
CA GLY A 133 20.47 -3.33 9.72
C GLY A 133 21.72 -3.07 8.86
N ALA A 134 22.59 -2.21 9.39
CA ALA A 134 23.79 -1.62 8.77
C ALA A 134 24.94 -2.59 8.40
N ALA A 135 24.64 -3.83 7.97
CA ALA A 135 25.68 -4.81 7.67
C ALA A 135 26.34 -4.59 6.29
N ASN A 136 25.64 -4.03 5.31
CA ASN A 136 26.23 -3.65 4.02
C ASN A 136 25.32 -2.65 3.25
N PRO A 137 25.75 -1.40 3.00
CA PRO A 137 24.97 -0.40 2.25
C PRO A 137 24.71 -0.79 0.78
N TYR A 138 25.45 -1.76 0.24
CA TYR A 138 25.23 -2.27 -1.11
C TYR A 138 24.17 -3.37 -1.19
N ASP A 139 23.70 -3.90 -0.07
CA ASP A 139 22.72 -4.99 -0.03
C ASP A 139 21.27 -4.52 0.11
N THR A 140 21.03 -3.21 0.27
CA THR A 140 19.81 -2.61 0.83
C THR A 140 18.49 -3.07 0.20
N LEU A 141 18.47 -3.43 -1.10
CA LEU A 141 17.36 -4.12 -1.77
C LEU A 141 17.97 -5.20 -2.69
N GLN A 142 17.96 -6.45 -2.24
CA GLN A 142 18.51 -7.56 -3.04
C GLN A 142 17.51 -8.08 -4.08
N TYR A 143 16.22 -7.68 -3.99
CA TYR A 143 15.14 -8.32 -4.72
C TYR A 143 14.24 -7.30 -5.42
N TRP A 144 14.14 -7.41 -6.74
CA TRP A 144 13.21 -6.67 -7.60
C TRP A 144 11.77 -6.52 -7.03
N PRO A 145 11.17 -7.56 -6.39
CA PRO A 145 9.87 -7.42 -5.71
C PRO A 145 9.78 -6.32 -4.65
N GLU A 146 10.83 -6.07 -3.87
CA GLU A 146 10.81 -5.04 -2.84
C GLU A 146 10.76 -3.63 -3.48
N TYR A 147 11.47 -3.41 -4.60
CA TYR A 147 11.35 -2.16 -5.38
C TYR A 147 9.95 -1.98 -5.96
N GLN A 148 9.35 -3.05 -6.50
CA GLN A 148 7.99 -2.98 -7.02
C GLN A 148 6.98 -2.62 -5.92
N LEU A 149 7.16 -3.16 -4.72
CA LEU A 149 6.33 -2.83 -3.56
C LEU A 149 6.52 -1.39 -3.10
N LEU A 150 7.76 -0.89 -3.06
CA LEU A 150 8.05 0.51 -2.72
C LEU A 150 7.46 1.47 -3.76
N PHE A 151 7.64 1.17 -5.05
CA PHE A 151 7.08 1.95 -6.15
C PHE A 151 5.54 2.01 -6.06
N ALA A 152 4.90 0.86 -5.85
CA ALA A 152 3.44 0.80 -5.71
C ALA A 152 2.94 1.52 -4.45
N SER A 153 3.63 1.37 -3.32
CA SER A 153 3.29 2.04 -2.06
C SER A 153 3.41 3.55 -2.17
N TYR A 154 4.48 4.04 -2.82
CA TYR A 154 4.67 5.46 -3.12
C TYR A 154 3.50 6.03 -3.90
N LEU A 155 3.12 5.40 -5.02
CA LEU A 155 2.04 5.89 -5.86
C LEU A 155 0.69 5.90 -5.13
N ILE A 156 0.41 4.89 -4.30
CA ILE A 156 -0.81 4.84 -3.50
C ILE A 156 -0.84 5.96 -2.46
N LEU A 157 0.24 6.20 -1.72
CA LEU A 157 0.30 7.29 -0.76
C LEU A 157 0.18 8.66 -1.44
N LEU A 158 0.83 8.81 -2.59
CA LEU A 158 0.77 10.02 -3.40
C LEU A 158 -0.67 10.32 -3.87
N GLN A 159 -1.40 9.30 -4.34
CA GLN A 159 -2.80 9.45 -4.73
C GLN A 159 -3.75 9.62 -3.54
N ALA A 160 -3.51 8.96 -2.41
CA ALA A 160 -4.32 9.11 -1.21
C ALA A 160 -4.25 10.54 -0.67
N ARG A 161 -3.07 11.17 -0.75
CA ARG A 161 -2.83 12.56 -0.32
C ARG A 161 -3.67 13.59 -1.11
N THR A 162 -4.06 13.29 -2.34
CA THR A 162 -4.87 14.23 -3.15
C THR A 162 -6.37 14.15 -2.86
N ARG A 163 -6.82 13.24 -1.99
CA ARG A 163 -8.24 13.13 -1.60
C ARG A 163 -8.48 13.74 -0.22
N PRO A 164 -9.16 14.90 -0.11
CA PRO A 164 -9.40 15.59 1.15
C PRO A 164 -10.14 14.75 2.21
N SER A 165 -10.98 13.80 1.78
CA SER A 165 -11.70 12.91 2.69
C SER A 165 -10.76 12.02 3.52
N LEU A 166 -9.57 11.68 3.01
CA LEU A 166 -8.57 10.84 3.69
C LEU A 166 -7.64 11.62 4.61
N GLU A 167 -7.60 12.95 4.53
CA GLU A 167 -6.66 13.82 5.26
C GLU A 167 -6.64 13.57 6.78
N PRO A 168 -7.79 13.46 7.50
CA PRO A 168 -7.76 13.20 8.94
C PRO A 168 -7.08 11.89 9.30
N TYR A 169 -7.23 10.87 8.44
CA TYR A 169 -6.62 9.57 8.64
C TYR A 169 -5.12 9.58 8.30
N LEU A 170 -4.73 10.25 7.21
CA LEU A 170 -3.31 10.38 6.83
C LEU A 170 -2.47 11.03 7.94
N ARG A 171 -3.02 12.01 8.67
CA ARG A 171 -2.35 12.63 9.82
C ARG A 171 -2.01 11.65 10.94
N ILE A 172 -2.83 10.62 11.12
CA ILE A 172 -2.60 9.57 12.14
C ILE A 172 -1.45 8.66 11.72
N LEU A 173 -1.28 8.44 10.42
CA LEU A 173 -0.23 7.58 9.87
C LEU A 173 1.17 8.22 9.91
N GLY A 174 1.26 9.53 10.16
CA GLY A 174 2.50 10.27 10.26
C GLY A 174 2.74 11.17 9.05
N ASN A 175 4.00 11.55 8.84
CA ASN A 175 4.38 12.45 7.75
C ASN A 175 4.50 11.68 6.43
N ILE A 176 3.47 11.81 5.57
CA ILE A 176 3.44 11.16 4.25
C ILE A 176 4.55 11.67 3.34
N ASP A 177 4.86 12.97 3.34
CA ASP A 177 5.94 13.52 2.51
C ASP A 177 7.29 12.93 2.88
N MET A 178 7.55 12.76 4.18
CA MET A 178 8.76 12.08 4.64
C MET A 178 8.81 10.62 4.18
N LEU A 179 7.67 9.92 4.12
CA LEU A 179 7.60 8.56 3.58
C LEU A 179 7.89 8.52 2.08
N LEU A 180 7.41 9.49 1.31
CA LEU A 180 7.71 9.61 -0.12
C LEU A 180 9.20 9.91 -0.34
N ASP A 181 9.76 10.86 0.41
CA ASP A 181 11.19 11.21 0.35
C ASP A 181 12.10 10.01 0.64
N MET A 182 11.72 9.19 1.63
CA MET A 182 12.44 7.96 1.98
C MET A 182 12.47 6.96 0.82
N VAL A 183 11.39 6.82 0.05
CA VAL A 183 11.37 5.95 -1.13
C VAL A 183 12.23 6.55 -2.24
N GLU A 184 12.12 7.85 -2.52
CA GLU A 184 12.96 8.50 -3.53
C GLU A 184 14.44 8.33 -3.24
N GLU A 185 14.86 8.47 -1.97
CA GLU A 185 16.24 8.28 -1.56
C GLU A 185 16.71 6.83 -1.76
N VAL A 186 15.85 5.86 -1.47
CA VAL A 186 16.12 4.45 -1.76
C VAL A 186 16.40 4.21 -3.24
N PHE A 187 15.60 4.78 -4.14
CA PHE A 187 15.85 4.66 -5.58
C PHE A 187 17.11 5.43 -6.00
N ARG A 188 17.36 6.62 -5.42
CA ARG A 188 18.52 7.48 -5.72
C ARG A 188 19.86 6.86 -5.32
N THR A 189 19.93 6.18 -4.19
CA THR A 189 21.17 5.49 -3.76
C THR A 189 21.59 4.36 -4.70
N LYS A 190 20.66 3.81 -5.50
CA LYS A 190 20.87 2.66 -6.38
C LYS A 190 20.90 3.02 -7.87
N THR A 191 20.58 4.27 -8.22
CA THR A 191 20.59 4.74 -9.61
C THR A 191 21.94 4.64 -10.33
N TYR A 192 23.05 4.53 -9.61
CA TYR A 192 24.37 4.43 -10.21
C TYR A 192 24.64 3.10 -10.94
N GLN A 193 23.79 2.08 -10.76
CA GLN A 193 24.06 0.72 -11.26
C GLN A 193 23.02 0.20 -12.26
N GLU A 194 21.79 0.71 -12.28
CA GLU A 194 20.70 0.15 -13.08
C GLU A 194 19.82 1.22 -13.77
N PRO A 195 19.80 1.29 -15.13
CA PRO A 195 19.00 2.25 -15.88
C PRO A 195 17.49 2.18 -15.60
N LEU A 196 16.97 0.99 -15.27
CA LEU A 196 15.56 0.79 -14.94
C LEU A 196 15.17 1.47 -13.62
N ILE A 197 16.05 1.43 -12.62
CA ILE A 197 15.83 2.10 -11.33
C ILE A 197 15.86 3.62 -11.51
N GLN A 198 16.74 4.12 -12.38
CA GLN A 198 16.77 5.54 -12.73
C GLN A 198 15.50 6.01 -13.41
N LYS A 199 15.02 5.26 -14.40
CA LYS A 199 13.74 5.57 -15.05
C LYS A 199 12.58 5.53 -14.05
N SER A 200 12.59 4.57 -13.14
CA SER A 200 11.55 4.45 -12.09
C SER A 200 11.56 5.67 -11.17
N LEU A 201 12.72 6.13 -10.71
CA LEU A 201 12.84 7.35 -9.89
C LEU A 201 12.28 8.57 -10.62
N LEU A 202 12.64 8.77 -11.89
CA LEU A 202 12.13 9.88 -12.70
C LEU A 202 10.61 9.86 -12.77
N LEU A 203 10.01 8.69 -13.01
CA LEU A 203 8.55 8.54 -13.04
C LEU A 203 7.89 8.91 -11.70
N LEU A 204 8.50 8.54 -10.57
CA LEU A 204 7.97 8.87 -9.24
C LEU A 204 8.02 10.38 -8.98
N VAL A 205 9.16 11.02 -9.26
CA VAL A 205 9.36 12.46 -9.07
C VAL A 205 8.42 13.25 -9.98
N ASP A 206 8.31 12.88 -11.26
CA ASP A 206 7.41 13.52 -12.21
C ASP A 206 5.95 13.38 -11.78
N ALA A 207 5.55 12.19 -11.30
CA ALA A 207 4.19 11.96 -10.80
C ALA A 207 3.87 12.85 -9.59
N ARG A 208 4.81 12.98 -8.65
CA ARG A 208 4.64 13.84 -7.47
C ARG A 208 4.54 15.30 -7.86
N HIS A 209 5.45 15.79 -8.71
CA HIS A 209 5.43 17.16 -9.20
C HIS A 209 4.11 17.51 -9.91
N ASN A 210 3.62 16.62 -10.79
CA ASN A 210 2.37 16.85 -11.51
C ASN A 210 1.16 16.94 -10.57
N LEU A 211 1.11 16.12 -9.53
CA LEU A 211 0.00 16.13 -8.56
C LEU A 211 0.08 17.34 -7.61
N ASP A 212 1.28 17.75 -7.22
CA ASP A 212 1.48 18.96 -6.41
C ASP A 212 1.02 20.21 -7.18
N ASN A 213 1.35 20.31 -8.46
CA ASN A 213 0.93 21.43 -9.31
C ASN A 213 -0.59 21.43 -9.60
N SER A 214 -1.19 20.25 -9.75
CA SER A 214 -2.64 20.10 -9.98
C SER A 214 -3.48 20.45 -8.75
N SER A 215 -2.88 20.42 -7.56
CA SER A 215 -3.56 20.73 -6.30
C SER A 215 -3.55 22.24 -5.97
N GLN A 216 -2.88 23.07 -6.80
CA GLN A 216 -2.78 24.53 -6.64
C GLN A 216 -3.73 25.33 -7.55
N THR A 217 -4.45 24.66 -8.45
CA THR A 217 -5.46 25.22 -9.36
C THR A 217 -6.87 24.90 -8.88
#